data_AF-A0A743UKP4-F1
#
_entry.id   AF-A0A743UKP4-F1
#
_cell.length_a   1.000
_cell.length_b   1.000
_cell.length_c   1.000
_cell.angle_alpha   90.00
_cell.angle_beta   90.00
_cell.angle_gamma   90.00
#
_symmetry.space_group_name_H-M   'P 1'
#
loop_
_entity.id
_entity.type
_entity.pdbx_description
1 polymer ?
#
loop_
_entity_poly.entity_id
_entity_poly.type
_entity_poly.pdbx_seq_one_letter_code
_entity_poly.pdbx_strand_id
1 'polypeptide(L)'
;MSQVHSLFPIFRVGAHLAMEGRPLIFTGHDLQLTADAYNAAERPAPLVLGHPADDQPAMGQVRGMFVRGDTLYAQTVVSESLASLVRAGRYRHVSACFYTPSTAGNPAPGAYYLKHVGFLGAQPPAVKGMTPPEFGEHAQGLYFCECCDCAAGFDNPAEETPERQLLHSLALEYQRICPTLSYMEAVSRAGTVIF
;
A
#
# COMPACT_ATOMS: atom_id res chain seq x y z
N MET A 1 -7.03 4.09 18.46
CA MET A 1 -7.17 2.88 17.63
C MET A 1 -5.86 2.71 16.89
N SER A 2 -5.12 1.64 17.16
CA SER A 2 -3.82 1.37 16.53
C SER A 2 -4.02 1.24 15.02
N GLN A 3 -3.29 2.05 14.26
CA GLN A 3 -3.34 2.09 12.80
C GLN A 3 -2.02 1.54 12.28
N VAL A 4 -2.08 0.47 11.47
CA VAL A 4 -0.89 -0.18 10.91
C VAL A 4 -0.66 0.38 9.51
N HIS A 5 0.48 1.05 9.31
CA HIS A 5 0.88 1.51 7.99
C HIS A 5 1.50 0.33 7.22
N SER A 6 1.16 0.18 5.94
CA SER A 6 1.71 -0.90 5.11
C SER A 6 1.70 -0.56 3.63
N LEU A 7 2.61 -1.17 2.90
CA LEU A 7 2.74 -1.08 1.44
C LEU A 7 2.46 -2.45 0.83
N PHE A 8 1.67 -2.54 -0.23
CA PHE A 8 1.55 -3.79 -0.98
C PHE A 8 1.14 -3.55 -2.44
N PRO A 9 1.47 -4.48 -3.35
CA PRO A 9 1.01 -4.41 -4.73
C PRO A 9 -0.51 -4.63 -4.80
N ILE A 10 -1.21 -3.78 -5.53
CA ILE A 10 -2.67 -3.87 -5.71
C ILE A 10 -3.07 -4.22 -7.15
N PHE A 11 -2.19 -3.94 -8.11
CA PHE A 11 -2.46 -4.13 -9.53
C PHE A 11 -1.17 -4.21 -10.34
N ARG A 12 -1.23 -4.71 -11.58
CA ARG A 12 -0.09 -4.77 -12.50
C ARG A 12 -0.52 -4.58 -13.94
N VAL A 13 0.39 -4.23 -14.83
CA VAL A 13 0.11 -4.15 -16.28
C VAL A 13 -0.31 -5.50 -16.85
N GLY A 14 -1.01 -5.47 -17.99
CA GLY A 14 -1.41 -6.65 -18.74
C GLY A 14 -2.90 -6.75 -18.99
N ALA A 15 -3.30 -7.89 -19.57
CA ALA A 15 -4.68 -8.20 -19.86
C ALA A 15 -5.36 -8.80 -18.62
N HIS A 16 -6.40 -8.14 -18.12
CA HIS A 16 -7.19 -8.57 -16.98
C HIS A 16 -8.65 -8.70 -17.37
N LEU A 17 -9.33 -9.68 -16.79
CA LEU A 17 -10.78 -9.82 -16.97
C LEU A 17 -11.48 -8.99 -15.90
N ALA A 18 -12.30 -8.05 -16.33
CA ALA A 18 -13.24 -7.38 -15.45
C ALA A 18 -14.26 -8.38 -14.89
N MET A 19 -14.91 -8.07 -13.76
CA MET A 19 -15.98 -8.92 -13.20
C MET A 19 -17.14 -9.13 -14.17
N GLU A 20 -17.34 -8.20 -15.11
CA GLU A 20 -18.32 -8.26 -16.21
C GLU A 20 -17.91 -9.22 -17.35
N GLY A 21 -16.74 -9.86 -17.24
CA GLY A 21 -16.20 -10.79 -18.24
C GLY A 21 -15.50 -10.12 -19.43
N ARG A 22 -15.36 -8.79 -19.43
CA ARG A 22 -14.69 -8.05 -20.50
C ARG A 22 -13.16 -8.04 -20.28
N PRO A 23 -12.35 -8.45 -21.27
CA PRO A 23 -10.91 -8.29 -21.20
C PRO A 23 -10.53 -6.82 -21.37
N LEU A 24 -9.76 -6.30 -20.43
CA LEU A 24 -9.19 -4.95 -20.45
C LEU A 24 -7.67 -5.08 -20.42
N ILE A 25 -6.99 -4.28 -21.26
CA ILE A 25 -5.54 -4.22 -21.30
C ILE A 25 -5.12 -2.95 -20.58
N PHE A 26 -4.25 -3.09 -19.57
CA PHE A 26 -3.67 -1.98 -18.85
C PHE A 26 -2.19 -1.86 -19.20
N THR A 27 -1.80 -0.67 -19.64
CA THR A 27 -0.41 -0.32 -19.95
C THR A 27 0.26 0.34 -18.75
N GLY A 28 1.59 0.43 -18.77
CA GLY A 28 2.33 1.18 -17.74
C GLY A 28 1.92 2.66 -17.67
N HIS A 29 1.53 3.25 -18.81
CA HIS A 29 1.02 4.61 -18.86
C HIS A 29 -0.32 4.75 -18.12
N ASP A 30 -1.23 3.80 -18.30
CA ASP A 30 -2.52 3.80 -17.60
C ASP A 30 -2.33 3.72 -16.08
N LEU A 31 -1.40 2.86 -15.62
CA LEU A 31 -1.06 2.74 -14.21
C LEU A 31 -0.44 4.04 -13.67
N GLN A 32 0.43 4.69 -14.44
CA GLN A 32 1.05 5.94 -14.04
C GLN A 32 0.02 7.07 -13.94
N LEU A 33 -0.86 7.22 -14.93
CA LEU A 33 -1.99 8.15 -14.88
C LEU A 33 -2.90 7.89 -13.67
N THR A 34 -3.17 6.62 -13.37
CA THR A 34 -3.97 6.22 -12.20
C THR A 34 -3.30 6.62 -10.89
N ALA A 35 -1.98 6.43 -10.78
CA ALA A 35 -1.22 6.82 -9.59
C ALA A 35 -1.17 8.34 -9.41
N ASP A 36 -0.94 9.08 -10.49
CA ASP A 36 -0.84 10.54 -10.47
C ASP A 36 -2.20 11.23 -10.24
N ALA A 37 -3.29 10.61 -10.70
CA ALA A 37 -4.65 11.10 -10.50
C ALA A 37 -5.23 10.80 -9.11
N TYR A 38 -4.65 9.86 -8.36
CA TYR A 38 -5.21 9.46 -7.06
C TYR A 38 -4.99 10.54 -6.00
N ASN A 39 -6.09 11.00 -5.42
CA ASN A 39 -6.09 11.99 -4.33
C ASN A 39 -6.97 11.52 -3.16
N ALA A 40 -6.33 11.06 -2.08
CA ALA A 40 -7.03 10.57 -0.90
C ALA A 40 -7.84 11.65 -0.16
N ALA A 41 -7.55 12.94 -0.37
CA ALA A 41 -8.31 14.04 0.21
C ALA A 41 -9.63 14.29 -0.52
N GLU A 42 -9.68 14.02 -1.83
CA GLU A 42 -10.92 14.12 -2.63
C GLU A 42 -11.81 12.89 -2.42
N ARG A 43 -11.23 11.70 -2.58
CA ARG A 43 -11.95 10.45 -2.40
C ARG A 43 -11.02 9.33 -1.90
N PRO A 44 -10.98 9.08 -0.59
CA PRO A 44 -10.16 8.00 -0.07
C PRO A 44 -10.73 6.64 -0.49
N ALA A 45 -9.88 5.75 -0.98
CA ALA A 45 -10.27 4.39 -1.30
C ALA A 45 -10.22 3.51 -0.04
N PRO A 46 -11.35 2.96 0.44
CA PRO A 46 -11.36 2.09 1.61
C PRO A 46 -10.77 0.71 1.31
N LEU A 47 -10.20 0.09 2.33
CA LEU A 47 -9.87 -1.33 2.34
C LEU A 47 -11.09 -2.10 2.84
N VAL A 48 -11.55 -3.09 2.09
CA VAL A 48 -12.78 -3.83 2.40
C VAL A 48 -12.56 -5.33 2.29
N LEU A 49 -13.43 -6.13 2.90
CA LEU A 49 -13.43 -7.58 2.71
C LEU A 49 -14.30 -7.94 1.50
N GLY A 50 -13.73 -8.56 0.48
CA GLY A 50 -14.46 -8.85 -0.76
C GLY A 50 -14.59 -7.64 -1.69
N HIS A 51 -15.67 -7.61 -2.47
CA HIS A 51 -16.11 -6.45 -3.26
C HIS A 51 -17.58 -6.12 -2.95
N PRO A 52 -17.90 -5.60 -1.75
CA PRO A 52 -19.25 -5.15 -1.42
C PRO A 52 -19.65 -3.99 -2.32
N ALA A 53 -20.93 -3.89 -2.65
CA ALA A 53 -21.46 -2.80 -3.48
C ALA A 53 -21.33 -1.44 -2.79
N ASP A 54 -21.55 -1.42 -1.47
CA ASP A 54 -21.57 -0.22 -0.63
C ASP A 54 -20.19 0.15 -0.04
N ASP A 55 -19.12 -0.55 -0.45
CA ASP A 55 -17.74 -0.33 0.03
C ASP A 55 -17.59 -0.43 1.56
N GLN A 56 -18.44 -1.24 2.21
CA GLN A 56 -18.47 -1.47 3.66
C GLN A 56 -18.39 -2.96 4.01
N PRO A 57 -17.81 -3.33 5.18
CA PRO A 57 -17.17 -2.45 6.16
C PRO A 57 -15.77 -1.99 5.73
N ALA A 58 -15.44 -0.73 6.02
CA ALA A 58 -14.12 -0.15 5.79
C ALA A 58 -13.17 -0.58 6.92
N MET A 59 -12.17 -1.35 6.55
CA MET A 59 -11.16 -1.93 7.44
C MET A 59 -9.81 -1.21 7.36
N GLY A 60 -9.78 -0.07 6.68
CA GLY A 60 -8.60 0.74 6.44
C GLY A 60 -8.81 1.66 5.25
N GLN A 61 -7.76 2.38 4.85
CA GLN A 61 -7.80 3.31 3.73
C GLN A 61 -6.47 3.40 3.00
N VAL A 62 -6.53 3.67 1.70
CA VAL A 62 -5.34 4.00 0.89
C VAL A 62 -5.01 5.48 1.04
N ARG A 63 -3.77 5.78 1.43
CA ARG A 63 -3.26 7.15 1.57
C ARG A 63 -2.57 7.66 0.32
N GLY A 64 -1.92 6.79 -0.43
CA GLY A 64 -1.23 7.16 -1.67
C GLY A 64 -0.91 5.94 -2.51
N MET A 65 -0.46 6.19 -3.74
CA MET A 65 -0.14 5.13 -4.69
C MET A 65 1.10 5.51 -5.50
N PHE A 66 1.82 4.51 -5.99
CA PHE A 66 2.90 4.75 -6.94
C PHE A 66 3.15 3.51 -7.81
N VAL A 67 3.76 3.74 -8.97
CA VAL A 67 4.16 2.68 -9.90
C VAL A 67 5.66 2.41 -9.77
N ARG A 68 6.03 1.14 -9.73
CA ARG A 68 7.42 0.69 -9.87
C ARG A 68 7.46 -0.52 -10.80
N GLY A 69 8.21 -0.37 -11.90
CA GLY A 69 8.19 -1.32 -13.00
C GLY A 69 6.77 -1.46 -13.56
N ASP A 70 6.28 -2.69 -13.56
CA ASP A 70 4.99 -3.08 -14.12
C ASP A 70 3.88 -3.18 -13.05
N THR A 71 4.14 -2.73 -11.83
CA THR A 71 3.26 -2.94 -10.66
C THR A 71 2.86 -1.63 -10.02
N LEU A 72 1.57 -1.52 -9.68
CA LEU A 72 0.99 -0.44 -8.90
C LEU A 72 0.95 -0.84 -7.43
N TYR A 73 1.60 -0.03 -6.59
CA TYR A 73 1.66 -0.21 -5.14
C TYR A 73 0.76 0.81 -4.44
N ALA A 74 0.08 0.36 -3.38
CA ALA A 74 -0.73 1.21 -2.52
C ALA A 74 -0.08 1.36 -1.15
N GLN A 75 0.03 2.60 -0.70
CA GLN A 75 0.41 2.97 0.66
C GLN A 75 -0.88 3.09 1.48
N THR A 76 -0.99 2.29 2.54
CA THR A 76 -2.26 2.09 3.22
C THR A 76 -2.14 2.22 4.72
N VAL A 77 -3.27 2.54 5.35
CA VAL A 77 -3.45 2.50 6.79
C VAL A 77 -4.53 1.48 7.09
N VAL A 78 -4.15 0.43 7.79
CA VAL A 78 -4.93 -0.78 8.02
C VAL A 78 -5.39 -0.84 9.47
N SER A 79 -6.63 -1.29 9.70
CA SER A 79 -7.10 -1.60 11.05
C SER A 79 -6.46 -2.89 11.58
N GLU A 80 -6.24 -2.95 12.89
CA GLU A 80 -5.65 -4.13 13.53
C GLU A 80 -6.47 -5.41 13.29
N SER A 81 -7.80 -5.27 13.18
CA SER A 81 -8.69 -6.39 12.88
C SER A 81 -8.40 -7.01 11.51
N LEU A 82 -8.15 -6.18 10.49
CA LEU A 82 -7.81 -6.68 9.15
C LEU A 82 -6.39 -7.25 9.11
N ALA A 83 -5.43 -6.58 9.77
CA ALA A 83 -4.07 -7.10 9.89
C ALA A 83 -4.08 -8.51 10.52
N SER A 84 -4.86 -8.71 11.58
CA SER A 84 -5.03 -10.00 12.25
C SER A 84 -5.64 -11.08 11.34
N LEU A 85 -6.66 -10.73 10.55
CA LEU A 85 -7.31 -11.67 9.63
C LEU A 85 -6.38 -12.14 8.51
N VAL A 86 -5.52 -11.25 8.03
CA VAL A 86 -4.55 -11.55 6.98
C VAL A 86 -3.36 -12.34 7.54
N ARG A 87 -2.85 -11.99 8.73
CA ARG A 87 -1.86 -12.80 9.47
C ARG A 87 -2.35 -14.23 9.74
N ALA A 88 -3.64 -14.38 10.04
CA ALA A 88 -4.28 -15.69 10.19
C ALA A 88 -4.49 -16.44 8.86
N GLY A 89 -4.06 -15.88 7.72
CA GLY A 89 -4.14 -16.50 6.39
C GLY A 89 -5.56 -16.58 5.80
N ARG A 90 -6.54 -15.93 6.42
CA ARG A 90 -7.95 -15.97 5.97
C ARG A 90 -8.19 -15.13 4.72
N TYR A 91 -7.44 -14.04 4.58
CA TYR A 91 -7.49 -13.14 3.43
C TYR A 91 -6.07 -12.92 2.91
N ARG A 92 -5.72 -13.63 1.84
CA ARG A 92 -4.35 -13.71 1.30
C ARG A 92 -4.20 -13.04 -0.06
N HIS A 93 -5.32 -12.70 -0.69
CA HIS A 93 -5.34 -12.10 -2.01
C HIS A 93 -5.92 -10.69 -1.93
N VAL A 94 -5.42 -9.81 -2.78
CA VAL A 94 -5.87 -8.42 -2.89
C VAL A 94 -6.41 -8.21 -4.29
N SER A 95 -7.43 -7.35 -4.43
CA SER A 95 -8.01 -6.99 -5.71
C SER A 95 -8.44 -5.53 -5.68
N ALA A 96 -7.94 -4.73 -6.63
CA ALA A 96 -8.34 -3.34 -6.76
C ALA A 96 -9.60 -3.20 -7.62
N CYS A 97 -10.53 -2.36 -7.18
CA CYS A 97 -11.69 -1.93 -7.96
C CYS A 97 -11.47 -0.49 -8.42
N PHE A 98 -11.67 -0.22 -9.71
CA PHE A 98 -11.45 1.10 -10.31
C PHE A 98 -12.73 1.64 -10.92
N TYR A 99 -12.91 2.96 -10.82
CA TYR A 99 -13.76 3.71 -11.72
C TYR A 99 -13.13 3.78 -13.10
N THR A 100 -13.94 3.66 -14.15
CA THR A 100 -13.46 3.85 -15.51
C THR A 100 -13.32 5.35 -15.83
N PRO A 101 -12.47 5.72 -16.80
CA PRO A 101 -12.30 7.11 -17.25
C PRO A 101 -13.60 7.84 -17.63
N SER A 102 -14.62 7.10 -18.05
CA SER A 102 -15.92 7.61 -18.53
C SER A 102 -17.03 7.58 -17.48
N THR A 103 -16.78 7.08 -16.27
CA THR A 103 -17.81 6.99 -15.23
C THR A 103 -18.15 8.37 -14.67
N ALA A 104 -19.44 8.74 -14.64
CA ALA A 104 -19.90 10.06 -14.19
C ALA A 104 -19.60 10.40 -12.71
N GLY A 105 -19.23 9.40 -11.89
CA GLY A 105 -18.83 9.57 -10.49
C GLY A 105 -17.32 9.43 -10.23
N ASN A 106 -16.50 9.44 -11.28
CA ASN A 106 -15.05 9.38 -11.19
C ASN A 106 -14.49 10.77 -10.77
N PRO A 107 -13.75 10.89 -9.65
CA PRO A 107 -13.13 12.14 -9.23
C PRO A 107 -12.12 12.70 -10.25
N ALA A 108 -11.48 11.83 -11.04
CA ALA A 108 -10.53 12.19 -12.07
C ALA A 108 -10.98 11.68 -13.45
N PRO A 109 -11.83 12.44 -14.17
CA PRO A 109 -12.26 12.07 -15.51
C PRO A 109 -11.06 11.91 -16.47
N GLY A 110 -11.10 10.87 -17.30
CA GLY A 110 -10.01 10.58 -18.26
C GLY A 110 -8.93 9.62 -17.75
N ALA A 111 -8.86 9.34 -16.44
CA ALA A 111 -7.99 8.31 -15.86
C ALA A 111 -8.82 7.25 -15.12
N TYR A 112 -8.24 6.06 -14.93
CA TYR A 112 -8.81 5.12 -13.96
C TYR A 112 -8.59 5.68 -12.55
N TYR A 113 -9.57 5.51 -11.67
CA TYR A 113 -9.47 6.00 -10.29
C TYR A 113 -9.80 4.90 -9.30
N LEU A 114 -9.00 4.75 -8.25
CA LEU A 114 -9.18 3.68 -7.27
C LEU A 114 -10.47 3.90 -6.46
N LYS A 115 -11.43 2.98 -6.59
CA LYS A 115 -12.66 2.98 -5.80
C LYS A 115 -12.40 2.39 -4.41
N HIS A 116 -11.91 1.16 -4.37
CA HIS A 116 -11.62 0.42 -3.14
C HIS A 116 -10.66 -0.73 -3.40
N VAL A 117 -10.06 -1.25 -2.33
CA VAL A 117 -9.20 -2.43 -2.37
C VAL A 117 -9.84 -3.55 -1.56
N GLY A 118 -10.19 -4.62 -2.25
CA GLY A 118 -10.83 -5.80 -1.68
C GLY A 118 -9.81 -6.85 -1.24
N PHE A 119 -9.93 -7.31 0.00
CA PHE A 119 -9.20 -8.45 0.53
C PHE A 119 -10.04 -9.72 0.30
N LEU A 120 -9.47 -10.68 -0.42
CA LEU A 120 -10.11 -11.92 -0.83
C LEU A 120 -9.48 -13.11 -0.10
N GLY A 121 -10.35 -14.01 0.39
CA GLY A 121 -9.95 -15.24 1.08
C GLY A 121 -9.77 -16.41 0.12
N ALA A 122 -10.85 -17.17 -0.08
CA ALA A 122 -10.85 -18.35 -0.95
C ALA A 122 -11.09 -18.04 -2.44
N GLN A 123 -11.49 -16.82 -2.79
CA GLN A 123 -11.68 -16.44 -4.19
C GLN A 123 -10.34 -16.19 -4.89
N PRO A 124 -10.14 -16.75 -6.10
CA PRO A 124 -8.92 -16.53 -6.86
C PRO A 124 -8.84 -15.04 -7.26
N PRO A 125 -7.66 -14.40 -7.13
CA PRO A 125 -7.49 -13.01 -7.56
C PRO A 125 -7.66 -12.90 -9.07
N ALA A 126 -8.32 -11.83 -9.53
CA ALA A 126 -8.49 -11.52 -10.95
C ALA A 126 -7.13 -11.29 -11.65
N VAL A 127 -6.15 -10.79 -10.90
CA VAL A 127 -4.76 -10.60 -11.34
C VAL A 127 -3.92 -11.77 -10.84
N LYS A 128 -3.50 -12.65 -11.74
CA LYS A 128 -2.63 -13.79 -11.41
C LYS A 128 -1.25 -13.29 -10.95
N GLY A 129 -0.61 -13.99 -10.00
CA GLY A 129 0.80 -13.75 -9.64
C GLY A 129 1.10 -12.47 -8.87
N MET A 130 0.12 -11.94 -8.12
CA MET A 130 0.39 -10.87 -7.15
C MET A 130 0.94 -11.44 -5.84
N THR A 131 1.92 -10.76 -5.26
CA THR A 131 2.46 -11.09 -3.94
C THR A 131 1.38 -10.84 -2.87
N PRO A 132 1.08 -11.82 -2.01
CA PRO A 132 0.18 -11.62 -0.88
C PRO A 132 0.64 -10.46 0.01
N PRO A 133 -0.28 -9.64 0.56
CA PRO A 133 0.08 -8.64 1.56
C PRO A 133 0.53 -9.34 2.85
N GLU A 134 1.72 -8.99 3.34
CA GLU A 134 2.24 -9.47 4.61
C GLU A 134 2.22 -8.33 5.64
N PHE A 135 1.30 -8.41 6.61
CA PHE A 135 1.29 -7.49 7.74
C PHE A 135 2.12 -8.09 8.88
N GLY A 136 3.42 -7.82 8.92
CA GLY A 136 4.28 -8.23 10.02
C GLY A 136 4.38 -7.13 11.07
N GLU A 137 3.97 -7.39 12.32
CA GLU A 137 4.51 -6.60 13.44
C GLU A 137 5.90 -7.14 13.72
N HIS A 138 6.92 -6.33 13.48
CA HIS A 138 8.25 -6.65 13.94
C HIS A 138 8.35 -6.22 15.39
N ALA A 139 8.40 -7.20 16.30
CA ALA A 139 8.93 -6.97 17.64
C ALA A 139 10.29 -6.30 17.45
N GLN A 140 10.42 -5.05 17.93
CA GLN A 140 11.70 -4.36 17.99
C GLN A 140 12.65 -5.27 18.76
N GLY A 141 13.57 -5.92 18.04
CA GLY A 141 14.65 -6.66 18.68
C GLY A 141 15.49 -5.66 19.46
N LEU A 142 15.69 -5.90 20.75
CA LEU A 142 16.75 -5.22 21.49
C LEU A 142 18.08 -5.78 20.96
N TYR A 143 18.72 -5.04 20.07
CA TYR A 143 20.06 -5.34 19.61
C TYR A 143 21.05 -4.77 20.64
N PHE A 144 21.58 -5.64 21.50
CA PHE A 144 22.71 -5.29 22.36
C PHE A 144 23.99 -5.41 21.54
N CYS A 145 24.60 -4.29 21.19
CA CYS A 145 25.94 -4.26 20.63
C CYS A 145 26.92 -3.93 21.77
N GLU A 146 27.53 -4.96 22.33
CA GLU A 146 28.71 -4.79 23.19
C GLU A 146 29.96 -4.78 22.31
N CYS A 147 30.37 -3.59 21.87
CA CYS A 147 31.75 -3.06 21.97
C CYS A 147 31.98 -1.94 20.96
N CYS A 148 32.33 -0.75 21.45
CA CYS A 148 33.71 -0.28 21.56
C CYS A 148 33.69 1.25 21.60
N ASP A 149 34.41 1.83 22.57
CA ASP A 149 34.57 3.27 22.72
C ASP A 149 35.14 3.91 21.45
N CYS A 150 34.26 4.47 20.62
CA CYS A 150 34.60 5.45 19.60
C CYS A 150 34.17 6.81 20.14
N ALA A 151 35.03 7.46 20.93
CA ALA A 151 34.84 8.86 21.28
C ALA A 151 35.06 9.73 20.03
N ALA A 152 34.06 9.81 19.16
CA ALA A 152 33.94 10.83 18.15
C ALA A 152 32.85 11.80 18.61
N GLY A 153 33.28 12.97 19.10
CA GLY A 153 32.38 14.05 19.49
C GLY A 153 31.56 14.52 18.30
N PHE A 154 30.32 14.04 18.22
CA PHE A 154 29.24 14.71 17.53
C PHE A 154 28.27 15.20 18.60
N ASP A 155 28.52 16.41 19.11
CA ASP A 155 27.53 17.17 19.89
C ASP A 155 26.39 17.60 18.95
N ASN A 156 25.50 16.65 18.72
CA ASN A 156 24.07 16.83 18.52
C ASN A 156 23.49 15.42 18.59
N PRO A 157 22.91 14.99 19.73
CA PRO A 157 22.00 13.86 19.68
C PRO A 157 20.84 14.35 18.82
N ALA A 158 20.83 14.02 17.53
CA ALA A 158 19.68 14.26 16.70
C ALA A 158 18.52 13.55 17.39
N GLU A 159 17.64 14.31 18.06
CA GLU A 159 16.59 13.74 18.91
C GLU A 159 15.87 12.64 18.13
N GLU A 160 15.95 11.41 18.64
CA GLU A 160 15.22 10.27 18.13
C GLU A 160 13.75 10.49 18.47
N THR A 161 13.04 11.19 17.61
CA THR A 161 11.59 11.34 17.75
C THR A 161 10.90 10.04 17.32
N PRO A 162 9.76 9.68 17.96
CA PRO A 162 8.99 8.50 17.57
C PRO A 162 8.57 8.56 16.09
N GLU A 163 8.37 9.76 15.55
CA GLU A 163 8.06 9.99 14.13
C GLU A 163 9.22 9.61 13.21
N ARG A 164 10.47 9.94 13.58
CA ARG A 164 11.66 9.52 12.83
C ARG A 164 11.86 8.01 12.84
N GLN A 165 11.64 7.38 13.99
CA GLN A 165 11.71 5.92 14.13
C GLN A 165 10.64 5.23 13.28
N LEU A 166 9.40 5.76 13.27
CA LEU A 166 8.31 5.27 12.43
C LEU A 166 8.60 5.47 10.93
N LEU A 167 9.13 6.64 10.56
CA LEU A 167 9.52 6.93 9.18
C LEU A 167 10.61 5.97 8.69
N HIS A 168 11.62 5.72 9.52
CA HIS A 168 12.68 4.78 9.23
C HIS A 168 12.16 3.35 9.10
N SER A 169 11.35 2.87 10.04
CA SER A 169 10.81 1.51 10.01
C SER A 169 9.93 1.27 8.78
N LEU A 170 9.09 2.25 8.41
CA LEU A 170 8.29 2.19 7.19
C LEU A 170 9.13 2.23 5.92
N ALA A 171 10.17 3.06 5.87
CA ALA A 171 11.08 3.08 4.73
C ALA A 171 11.74 1.72 4.51
N LEU A 172 12.19 1.05 5.58
CA LEU A 172 12.75 -0.30 5.50
C LEU A 172 11.72 -1.34 5.03
N GLU A 173 10.48 -1.25 5.52
CA GLU A 173 9.39 -2.12 5.06
C GLU A 173 9.13 -1.92 3.56
N TYR A 174 9.14 -0.67 3.09
CA TYR A 174 8.92 -0.34 1.68
C TYR A 174 10.02 -0.91 0.79
N GLN A 175 11.28 -0.85 1.22
CA GLN A 175 12.39 -1.47 0.50
C GLN A 175 12.30 -3.00 0.50
N ARG A 176 11.83 -3.62 1.59
CA ARG A 176 11.61 -5.08 1.63
C ARG A 176 10.56 -5.51 0.60
N ILE A 177 9.48 -4.73 0.47
CA ILE A 177 8.34 -5.04 -0.40
C ILE A 177 8.62 -4.64 -1.86
N CYS A 178 9.38 -3.57 -2.07
CA CYS A 178 9.83 -3.11 -3.38
C CYS A 178 11.35 -2.87 -3.35
N PRO A 179 12.17 -3.92 -3.55
CA PRO A 179 13.65 -3.83 -3.45
C PRO A 179 14.32 -2.87 -4.43
N THR A 180 13.58 -2.43 -5.45
CA THR A 180 14.05 -1.44 -6.43
C THR A 180 13.97 0.00 -5.92
N LEU A 181 13.30 0.24 -4.78
CA LEU A 181 13.29 1.56 -4.14
C LEU A 181 14.61 1.80 -3.40
N SER A 182 15.23 2.94 -3.70
CA SER A 182 16.30 3.45 -2.84
C SER A 182 15.74 3.87 -1.48
N TYR A 183 16.59 3.89 -0.46
CA TYR A 183 16.18 4.27 0.90
C TYR A 183 15.63 5.71 0.92
N MET A 184 16.26 6.63 0.18
CA MET A 184 15.82 8.03 0.08
C MET A 184 14.41 8.15 -0.54
N GLU A 185 14.12 7.39 -1.60
CA GLU A 185 12.78 7.35 -2.18
C GLU A 185 11.76 6.73 -1.20
N ALA A 186 12.13 5.66 -0.51
CA ALA A 186 11.26 5.01 0.47
C ALA A 186 10.91 5.96 1.62
N VAL A 187 11.88 6.71 2.15
CA VAL A 187 11.67 7.76 3.16
C VAL A 187 10.77 8.87 2.64
N SER A 188 11.04 9.38 1.43
CA SER A 188 10.19 10.43 0.83
C SER A 188 8.73 9.99 0.71
N ARG A 189 8.49 8.73 0.33
CA ARG A 189 7.16 8.16 0.19
C ARG A 189 6.49 7.94 1.55
N ALA A 190 7.18 7.30 2.49
CA ALA A 190 6.66 7.13 3.84
C ALA A 190 6.32 8.48 4.50
N GLY A 191 7.12 9.52 4.24
CA GLY A 191 6.86 10.89 4.71
C GLY A 191 5.52 11.43 4.24
N THR A 192 5.15 11.22 2.97
CA THR A 192 3.83 11.68 2.43
C THR A 192 2.62 10.98 3.03
N VAL A 193 2.82 9.91 3.79
CA VAL A 193 1.74 9.10 4.38
C VAL A 193 1.60 9.37 5.88
N ILE A 194 2.72 9.68 6.55
CA ILE A 194 2.77 9.94 8.00
C ILE A 194 2.41 11.40 8.30
N PHE A 195 2.90 12.34 7.49
CA PHE A 195 2.73 13.78 7.65
C PHE A 195 1.67 14.32 6.69
#